data_AF-R5CMB1-F1
#
_entry.id   AF-R5CMB1-F1
#
_cell.length_a   1.000
_cell.length_b   1.000
_cell.length_c   1.000
_cell.angle_alpha   90.00
_cell.angle_beta   90.00
_cell.angle_gamma   90.00
#
_symmetry.space_group_name_H-M   'P 1'
#
loop_
_entity.id
_entity.type
_entity.pdbx_description
1 polymer ?
#
loop_
_entity_poly.entity_id
_entity_poly.type
_entity_poly.pdbx_seq_one_letter_code
_entity_poly.pdbx_strand_id
1 'polypeptide(L)'
;MKKLIFALFVSLVPLLLPAQTDSTFNVTLHNDEYKIYITMNLYDKNVDVPGQAVLGKVDGFIASKQSTGKWIIVSSQIKSKNEAEIEVINDYGSEDFTAVIKRNSDGTYSYTKKGGSTLKFAVRGKWQKIPGSVEFVR
;
A
#
# COMPACT_ATOMS: atom_id res chain seq x y z
N MET A 1 15.52 62.02 34.90
CA MET A 1 14.16 61.43 34.83
C MET A 1 14.10 60.53 33.61
N LYS A 2 13.94 59.21 33.83
CA LYS A 2 14.10 58.12 32.85
C LYS A 2 12.94 58.12 31.86
N LYS A 3 13.22 58.23 30.54
CA LYS A 3 12.26 57.89 29.49
C LYS A 3 12.48 56.43 29.11
N LEU A 4 11.60 55.53 29.57
CA LEU A 4 11.61 54.13 29.16
C LEU A 4 11.17 54.03 27.69
N ILE A 5 12.10 53.64 26.82
CA ILE A 5 11.79 53.14 25.48
C ILE A 5 11.49 51.64 25.66
N PHE A 6 10.22 51.25 25.55
CA PHE A 6 9.81 49.85 25.56
C PHE A 6 9.75 49.36 24.11
N ALA A 7 10.87 48.81 23.61
CA ALA A 7 10.91 48.16 22.31
C ALA A 7 10.32 46.75 22.44
N LEU A 8 9.13 46.54 21.85
CA LEU A 8 8.48 45.24 21.79
C LEU A 8 9.12 44.42 20.66
N PHE A 9 10.12 43.59 20.99
CA PHE A 9 10.64 42.56 20.09
C PHE A 9 9.62 41.42 20.02
N VAL A 10 8.76 41.42 19.00
CA VAL A 10 7.94 40.25 18.67
C VAL A 10 8.87 39.25 17.98
N SER A 11 9.35 38.26 18.73
CA SER A 11 10.10 37.14 18.17
C SER A 11 9.16 36.29 17.31
N LEU A 12 9.38 36.33 15.99
CA LEU A 12 8.73 35.44 15.04
C LEU A 12 9.39 34.05 15.19
N VAL A 13 8.86 33.22 16.09
CA VAL A 13 9.26 31.81 16.18
C VAL A 13 8.56 31.07 15.03
N PRO A 14 9.27 30.54 14.03
CA PRO A 14 8.64 29.69 13.03
C PRO A 14 8.16 28.41 13.73
N LEU A 15 6.84 28.20 13.73
CA LEU A 15 6.23 26.94 14.12
C LEU A 15 6.73 25.86 13.15
N LEU A 16 7.70 25.06 13.58
CA LEU A 16 8.04 23.80 12.94
C LEU A 16 6.87 22.85 13.17
N LEU A 17 5.88 22.89 12.27
CA LEU A 17 4.91 21.81 12.16
C LEU A 17 5.66 20.57 11.67
N PRO A 18 5.80 19.47 12.44
CA PRO A 18 6.19 18.20 11.87
C PRO A 18 5.41 17.94 10.59
N ALA A 19 6.14 17.73 9.49
CA ALA A 19 5.57 17.29 8.23
C ALA A 19 4.77 16.00 8.53
N GLN A 20 3.48 15.98 8.18
CA GLN A 20 2.71 14.74 8.26
C GLN A 20 3.37 13.74 7.32
N THR A 21 3.92 12.66 7.87
CA THR A 21 4.39 11.52 7.09
C THR A 21 3.20 10.97 6.31
N ASP A 22 3.30 10.98 4.98
CA ASP A 22 2.25 10.43 4.13
C ASP A 22 2.12 8.93 4.42
N SER A 23 0.89 8.48 4.66
CA SER A 23 0.56 7.09 4.99
C SER A 23 -0.43 6.50 3.98
N THR A 24 -0.64 7.17 2.84
CA THR A 24 -1.58 6.74 1.80
C THR A 24 -1.32 5.30 1.35
N PHE A 25 -0.06 4.92 1.22
CA PHE A 25 0.35 3.56 0.86
C PHE A 25 1.02 2.77 2.00
N ASN A 26 0.72 3.14 3.26
CA ASN A 26 1.00 2.34 4.44
C ASN A 26 -0.34 1.92 5.06
N VAL A 27 -0.90 0.81 4.55
CA VAL A 27 -2.31 0.47 4.76
C VAL A 27 -2.57 -1.02 4.51
N THR A 28 -3.61 -1.54 5.18
CA THR A 28 -4.27 -2.78 4.77
C THR A 28 -5.61 -2.45 4.12
N LEU A 29 -5.86 -3.04 2.96
CA LEU A 29 -7.02 -2.82 2.12
C LEU A 29 -7.77 -4.14 1.95
N HIS A 30 -9.09 -4.09 1.98
CA HIS A 30 -9.97 -5.25 1.95
C HIS A 30 -10.94 -5.18 0.76
N ASN A 31 -11.18 -6.32 0.13
CA ASN A 31 -12.31 -6.53 -0.76
C ASN A 31 -13.10 -7.74 -0.26
N ASP A 32 -14.33 -7.49 0.19
CA ASP A 32 -15.18 -8.54 0.77
C ASP A 32 -15.97 -9.36 -0.25
N GLU A 33 -16.07 -8.91 -1.50
CA GLU A 33 -16.69 -9.69 -2.58
C GLU A 33 -15.81 -10.90 -2.92
N TYR A 34 -14.52 -10.66 -3.15
CA TYR A 34 -13.53 -11.69 -3.49
C TYR A 34 -12.82 -12.28 -2.27
N LYS A 35 -13.10 -11.75 -1.07
CA LYS A 35 -12.48 -12.17 0.20
C LYS A 35 -10.95 -12.10 0.16
N ILE A 36 -10.41 -11.03 -0.42
CA ILE A 36 -8.97 -10.78 -0.50
C ILE A 36 -8.61 -9.50 0.25
N TYR A 37 -7.32 -9.34 0.54
CA TYR A 37 -6.78 -8.14 1.12
C TYR A 37 -5.35 -7.86 0.63
N ILE A 38 -4.96 -6.59 0.68
CA ILE A 38 -3.61 -6.11 0.37
C ILE A 38 -3.05 -5.49 1.65
N THR A 39 -1.86 -5.88 2.09
CA THR A 39 -1.13 -5.18 3.14
C THR A 39 0.15 -4.64 2.53
N MET A 40 0.41 -3.34 2.66
CA MET A 40 1.56 -2.70 2.05
C MET A 40 2.10 -1.55 2.89
N ASN A 41 3.41 -1.31 2.77
CA ASN A 41 4.07 -0.08 3.16
C ASN A 41 5.06 0.30 2.05
N LEU A 42 4.58 1.06 1.08
CA LEU A 42 5.37 1.41 -0.11
C LEU A 42 6.41 2.51 0.15
N TYR A 43 6.42 3.10 1.35
CA TYR A 43 7.43 4.08 1.77
C TYR A 43 8.65 3.40 2.39
N ASP A 44 8.45 2.61 3.46
CA ASP A 44 9.56 1.98 4.19
C ASP A 44 9.89 0.57 3.69
N LYS A 45 9.01 -0.04 2.90
CA LYS A 45 9.21 -1.36 2.28
C LYS A 45 9.59 -2.45 3.28
N ASN A 46 8.91 -2.43 4.43
CA ASN A 46 9.27 -3.18 5.62
C ASN A 46 8.19 -4.18 6.09
N VAL A 47 7.34 -4.63 5.16
CA VAL A 47 6.24 -5.56 5.48
C VAL A 47 6.76 -6.98 5.64
N ASP A 48 6.37 -7.64 6.73
CA ASP A 48 6.57 -9.08 6.91
C ASP A 48 5.42 -9.86 6.27
N VAL A 49 5.75 -10.93 5.55
CA VAL A 49 4.76 -11.82 4.96
C VAL A 49 4.45 -12.97 5.95
N PRO A 50 3.21 -13.11 6.43
CA PRO A 50 2.88 -14.13 7.43
C PRO A 50 3.17 -15.55 6.94
N GLY A 51 3.97 -16.28 7.72
CA GLY A 51 4.39 -17.65 7.41
C GLY A 51 5.47 -17.77 6.33
N GLN A 52 6.09 -16.66 5.90
CA GLN A 52 7.13 -16.65 4.86
C GLN A 52 8.34 -15.79 5.27
N ALA A 53 8.86 -16.01 6.49
CA ALA A 53 9.99 -15.23 7.04
C ALA A 53 11.27 -15.25 6.16
N VAL A 54 11.46 -16.31 5.36
CA VAL A 54 12.61 -16.45 4.45
C VAL A 54 12.65 -15.37 3.36
N LEU A 55 11.51 -14.76 3.02
CA LEU A 55 11.47 -13.67 2.03
C LEU A 55 12.07 -12.37 2.55
N GLY A 56 12.26 -12.25 3.87
CA GLY A 56 12.64 -10.99 4.50
C GLY A 56 11.54 -9.94 4.39
N LYS A 57 11.96 -8.67 4.34
CA LYS A 57 11.07 -7.51 4.23
C LYS A 57 10.72 -7.21 2.78
N VAL A 58 9.45 -6.91 2.52
CA VAL A 58 8.94 -6.59 1.19
C VAL A 58 8.06 -5.33 1.21
N ASP A 59 7.70 -4.84 0.02
CA ASP A 59 6.84 -3.66 -0.15
C ASP A 59 5.40 -3.95 0.30
N GLY A 60 4.97 -5.21 0.22
CA GLY A 60 3.66 -5.68 0.67
C GLY A 60 3.29 -7.06 0.15
N PHE A 61 2.03 -7.45 0.30
CA PHE A 61 1.48 -8.68 -0.26
C PHE A 61 -0.05 -8.60 -0.45
N ILE A 62 -0.57 -9.45 -1.32
CA ILE A 62 -1.99 -9.71 -1.55
C ILE A 62 -2.29 -11.14 -1.09
N ALA A 63 -3.33 -11.32 -0.29
CA ALA A 63 -3.70 -12.62 0.27
C ALA A 63 -5.22 -12.83 0.23
N SER A 64 -5.62 -14.10 0.28
CA SER A 64 -7.01 -14.51 0.41
C SER A 64 -7.34 -14.80 1.87
N LYS A 65 -8.56 -14.45 2.31
CA LYS A 65 -9.13 -14.90 3.57
C LYS A 65 -9.57 -16.38 3.51
N GLN A 66 -9.46 -17.03 2.34
CA GLN A 66 -9.97 -18.37 2.07
C GLN A 66 -8.89 -19.35 1.58
N SER A 67 -7.65 -18.90 1.41
CA SER A 67 -6.51 -19.74 1.03
C SER A 67 -5.23 -19.24 1.72
N THR A 68 -4.22 -20.11 1.79
CA THR A 68 -2.91 -19.77 2.38
C THR A 68 -1.98 -19.06 1.40
N GLY A 69 -2.30 -19.12 0.11
CA GLY A 69 -1.47 -18.59 -0.97
C GLY A 69 -1.36 -17.08 -0.89
N LYS A 70 -0.16 -16.57 -1.19
CA LYS A 70 0.15 -15.14 -1.16
C LYS A 70 0.79 -14.71 -2.47
N TRP A 71 0.52 -13.47 -2.83
CA TRP A 71 1.16 -12.78 -3.93
C TRP A 71 1.97 -11.62 -3.34
N ILE A 72 3.26 -11.61 -3.55
CA ILE A 72 4.22 -10.76 -2.87
C ILE A 72 4.48 -9.54 -3.73
N ILE A 73 4.33 -8.35 -3.15
CA ILE A 73 4.71 -7.10 -3.80
C ILE A 73 6.21 -6.95 -3.61
N VAL A 74 6.98 -7.29 -4.64
CA VAL A 74 8.45 -7.33 -4.61
C VAL A 74 9.09 -5.99 -4.95
N SER A 75 8.34 -5.11 -5.60
CA SER A 75 8.78 -3.77 -5.95
C SER A 75 7.58 -2.84 -6.08
N SER A 76 7.81 -1.56 -5.82
CA SER A 76 6.81 -0.51 -5.96
C SER A 76 7.45 0.84 -6.24
N GLN A 77 6.68 1.67 -6.94
CA GLN A 77 7.00 3.06 -7.23
C GLN A 77 5.77 3.94 -7.03
N ILE A 78 5.84 4.86 -6.07
CA ILE A 78 4.84 5.90 -5.88
C ILE A 78 5.01 6.94 -7.00
N LYS A 79 4.02 7.04 -7.89
CA LYS A 79 4.02 7.96 -9.05
C LYS A 79 3.47 9.33 -8.67
N SER A 80 2.55 9.37 -7.72
CA SER A 80 1.97 10.59 -7.16
C SER A 80 1.42 10.33 -5.76
N LYS A 81 0.92 11.38 -5.09
CA LYS A 81 0.28 11.28 -3.76
C LYS A 81 -0.80 10.18 -3.68
N ASN A 82 -1.52 9.95 -4.77
CA ASN A 82 -2.68 9.04 -4.80
C ASN A 82 -2.47 7.85 -5.72
N GLU A 83 -1.30 7.66 -6.33
CA GLU A 83 -1.08 6.58 -7.30
C GLU A 83 0.29 5.93 -7.12
N ALA A 84 0.31 4.59 -7.06
CA ALA A 84 1.50 3.78 -7.03
C ALA A 84 1.41 2.62 -8.02
N GLU A 85 2.54 2.27 -8.61
CA GLU A 85 2.69 1.06 -9.43
C GLU A 85 3.41 0.00 -8.60
N ILE A 86 2.97 -1.26 -8.74
CA ILE A 86 3.50 -2.41 -8.01
C ILE A 86 3.84 -3.56 -8.96
N GLU A 87 4.90 -4.28 -8.64
CA GLU A 87 5.28 -5.55 -9.24
C GLU A 87 5.03 -6.67 -8.24
N VAL A 88 4.34 -7.71 -8.68
CA VAL A 88 3.80 -8.75 -7.81
C VAL A 88 4.14 -10.12 -8.36
N ILE A 89 4.63 -11.02 -7.49
CA ILE A 89 4.98 -12.40 -7.84
C ILE A 89 4.22 -13.36 -6.91
N ASN A 90 3.75 -14.50 -7.40
CA ASN A 90 3.17 -15.52 -6.53
C ASN A 90 4.24 -16.15 -5.60
N ASP A 91 3.80 -16.79 -4.54
CA ASP A 91 4.68 -17.46 -3.57
C ASP A 91 5.45 -18.67 -4.13
N TYR A 92 5.13 -19.10 -5.36
CA TYR A 92 5.88 -20.12 -6.10
C TYR A 92 6.96 -19.55 -7.03
N GLY A 93 7.02 -18.23 -7.22
CA GLY A 93 7.97 -17.58 -8.13
C GLY A 93 7.73 -17.85 -9.62
N SER A 94 6.57 -18.40 -9.99
CA SER A 94 6.27 -18.87 -11.36
C SER A 94 5.35 -17.95 -12.14
N GLU A 95 4.69 -17.01 -11.46
CA GLU A 95 3.76 -16.06 -12.06
C GLU A 95 4.00 -14.67 -11.49
N ASP A 96 4.10 -13.69 -12.38
CA ASP A 96 4.23 -12.28 -12.03
C ASP A 96 3.22 -11.42 -12.78
N PHE A 97 2.97 -10.22 -12.25
CA PHE A 97 2.22 -9.16 -12.93
C PHE A 97 2.60 -7.77 -12.41
N THR A 98 2.24 -6.75 -13.19
CA THR A 98 2.27 -5.35 -12.76
C THR A 98 0.86 -4.80 -12.59
N ALA A 99 0.68 -3.93 -11.59
CA ALA A 99 -0.60 -3.29 -11.33
C ALA A 99 -0.43 -1.86 -10.80
N VAL A 100 -1.49 -1.07 -10.91
CA VAL A 100 -1.60 0.26 -10.30
C VAL A 100 -2.56 0.19 -9.13
N ILE A 101 -2.18 0.79 -8.01
CA ILE A 101 -3.07 1.09 -6.89
C ILE A 101 -3.29 2.60 -6.84
N LYS A 102 -4.54 3.03 -6.84
CA LYS A 102 -4.93 4.43 -6.77
C LYS A 102 -5.88 4.68 -5.61
N ARG A 103 -5.57 5.68 -4.78
CA ARG A 103 -6.50 6.20 -3.77
C ARG A 103 -7.52 7.13 -4.43
N ASN A 104 -8.80 6.83 -4.22
CA ASN A 104 -9.91 7.63 -4.73
C ASN A 104 -10.26 8.78 -3.78
N SER A 105 -11.02 9.75 -4.29
CA SER A 105 -11.43 10.94 -3.51
C SER A 105 -12.34 10.61 -2.33
N ASP A 106 -13.08 9.50 -2.40
CA ASP A 106 -13.94 8.99 -1.33
C ASP A 106 -13.19 8.14 -0.28
N GLY A 107 -11.87 7.96 -0.45
CA GLY A 107 -11.03 7.18 0.45
C GLY A 107 -10.92 5.69 0.14
N THR A 108 -11.64 5.19 -0.87
CA THR A 108 -11.47 3.84 -1.41
C THR A 108 -10.18 3.73 -2.24
N TYR A 109 -9.84 2.51 -2.64
CA TYR A 109 -8.66 2.24 -3.45
C TYR A 109 -9.00 1.37 -4.67
N SER A 110 -8.70 1.88 -5.86
CA SER A 110 -8.78 1.11 -7.09
C SER A 110 -7.49 0.34 -7.32
N TYR A 111 -7.62 -0.96 -7.60
CA TYR A 111 -6.56 -1.81 -8.15
C TYR A 111 -6.82 -2.00 -9.64
N THR A 112 -5.80 -1.85 -10.47
CA THR A 112 -5.89 -2.15 -11.91
C THR A 112 -4.64 -2.87 -12.40
N LYS A 113 -4.79 -4.12 -12.85
CA LYS A 113 -3.72 -4.89 -13.49
C LYS A 113 -3.35 -4.29 -14.84
N LYS A 114 -2.05 -4.14 -15.09
CA LYS A 114 -1.51 -3.60 -16.34
C LYS A 114 -1.08 -4.69 -17.31
N GLY A 115 -0.38 -5.72 -16.84
CA GLY A 115 0.14 -6.80 -17.67
C GLY A 115 0.54 -8.01 -16.84
N GLY A 116 0.87 -9.11 -17.52
CA GLY A 116 1.29 -10.37 -16.88
C GLY A 116 0.15 -11.28 -16.45
N SER A 117 0.47 -12.16 -15.50
CA SER A 117 -0.34 -13.29 -15.06
C SER A 117 -1.66 -12.90 -14.42
N THR A 118 -2.55 -13.87 -14.23
CA THR A 118 -3.84 -13.62 -13.57
C THR A 118 -3.69 -13.82 -12.07
N LEU A 119 -3.96 -12.77 -11.28
CA LEU A 119 -4.09 -12.90 -9.83
C LEU A 119 -5.19 -13.93 -9.53
N LYS A 120 -4.82 -14.99 -8.81
CA LYS A 120 -5.73 -16.09 -8.50
C LYS A 120 -5.34 -16.77 -7.20
N PHE A 121 -6.33 -17.37 -6.55
CA PHE A 121 -6.16 -18.13 -5.32
C PHE A 121 -6.81 -19.51 -5.45
N ALA A 122 -6.20 -20.53 -4.85
CA ALA A 122 -6.80 -21.86 -4.76
C ALA A 122 -7.81 -21.88 -3.61
N VAL A 123 -9.10 -21.77 -3.92
CA VAL A 123 -10.20 -21.78 -2.96
C VAL A 123 -11.00 -23.05 -3.15
N ARG A 124 -11.05 -23.90 -2.11
CA ARG A 124 -11.75 -25.20 -2.12
C ARG A 124 -11.37 -26.07 -3.34
N GLY A 125 -10.08 -26.13 -3.66
CA GLY A 125 -9.55 -26.93 -4.77
C GLY A 125 -9.83 -26.37 -6.17
N LYS A 126 -10.33 -25.13 -6.30
CA LYS A 126 -10.54 -24.46 -7.58
C LYS A 126 -9.83 -23.11 -7.63
N TRP A 127 -9.41 -22.70 -8.83
CA TRP A 127 -8.81 -21.39 -9.05
C TRP A 127 -9.89 -20.30 -9.09
N GLN A 128 -9.95 -19.48 -8.05
CA GLN A 128 -10.69 -18.22 -8.07
C GLN A 128 -9.82 -17.16 -8.72
N LYS A 129 -10.16 -16.76 -9.93
CA LYS A 129 -9.49 -15.65 -10.64
C LYS A 129 -10.04 -14.33 -10.15
N ILE A 130 -9.16 -13.37 -9.88
CA ILE A 130 -9.52 -12.02 -9.50
C ILE A 130 -9.61 -11.16 -10.77
N PRO A 131 -10.64 -10.32 -10.92
CA PRO A 131 -10.73 -9.40 -12.05
C PRO A 131 -9.52 -8.47 -12.14
N GLY A 132 -9.22 -8.01 -13.35
CA GLY A 132 -8.14 -7.05 -13.58
C GLY A 132 -8.39 -5.67 -13.00
N SER A 133 -9.63 -5.35 -12.58
CA SER A 133 -9.98 -4.11 -11.90
C SER A 133 -10.86 -4.44 -10.69
N VAL A 134 -10.47 -3.97 -9.50
CA VAL A 134 -11.15 -4.26 -8.23
C VAL A 134 -11.06 -3.05 -7.33
N GLU A 135 -12.15 -2.73 -6.64
CA GLU A 135 -12.17 -1.70 -5.59
C GLU A 135 -11.93 -2.32 -4.21
N PHE A 136 -11.20 -1.59 -3.38
CA PHE A 136 -10.89 -1.95 -2.01
C PHE A 136 -11.29 -0.83 -1.05
N VAL A 137 -11.62 -1.23 0.17
CA VAL A 137 -11.84 -0.34 1.32
C VAL A 137 -10.72 -0.54 2.33
N ARG A 138 -10.44 0.48 3.15
CA ARG A 138 -9.51 0.35 4.27
C ARG A 138 -10.08 -0.53 5.38
#